data_AF-F3G5F5-F1
#
_entry.id   AF-F3G5F5-F1
#
_cell.length_a   1.000
_cell.length_b   1.000
_cell.length_c   1.000
_cell.angle_alpha   90.00
_cell.angle_beta   90.00
_cell.angle_gamma   90.00
#
_symmetry.space_group_name_H-M   'P 1'
#
loop_
_entity.id
_entity.type
_entity.pdbx_description
1 polymer ?
#
loop_
_entity_poly.entity_id
_entity_poly.type
_entity_poly.pdbx_seq_one_letter_code
_entity_poly.pdbx_strand_id
1 'polypeptide(L)'
;MSALDITLSPEEKTELKRRVRSATIPQREGRRARIILLAAEGETRDSIARLTGFSCPTITDWCQRFQAHQLDGLIDKPGRGRKSPLPAETVRRVLEQVTRPRIGEPRWSCRSMAKAAGISSTTVRSLRSNSGM
;
A
#
# COMPACT_ATOMS: atom_id res chain seq x y z
N MET A 1 -6.02 18.73 24.70
CA MET A 1 -5.14 17.62 25.10
C MET A 1 -6.00 16.45 25.56
N SER A 2 -6.65 15.74 24.64
CA SER A 2 -7.54 14.64 25.01
C SER A 2 -6.77 13.32 25.00
N ALA A 3 -6.83 12.60 26.11
CA ALA A 3 -6.43 11.19 26.16
C ALA A 3 -7.32 10.37 25.21
N LEU A 4 -6.82 9.22 24.80
CA LEU A 4 -7.57 8.22 24.06
C LEU A 4 -7.91 7.12 25.05
N ASP A 5 -9.17 7.03 25.46
CA ASP A 5 -9.60 5.95 26.36
C ASP A 5 -9.60 4.63 25.57
N ILE A 6 -8.49 3.90 25.66
CA ILE A 6 -8.35 2.55 25.11
C ILE A 6 -8.27 1.58 26.27
N THR A 7 -9.28 0.73 26.39
CA THR A 7 -9.26 -0.42 27.29
C THR A 7 -8.66 -1.61 26.55
N LEU A 8 -7.65 -2.25 27.14
CA LEU A 8 -7.02 -3.46 26.62
C LEU A 8 -7.32 -4.65 27.52
N SER A 9 -7.63 -5.79 26.90
CA SER A 9 -7.61 -7.08 27.59
C SER A 9 -6.16 -7.47 27.97
N PRO A 10 -5.98 -8.34 28.98
CA PRO A 10 -4.66 -8.89 29.30
C PRO A 10 -3.97 -9.59 28.12
N GLU A 11 -4.75 -10.29 27.30
CA GLU A 11 -4.30 -11.00 26.09
C GLU A 11 -3.85 -10.00 25.03
N GLU A 12 -4.66 -8.97 24.76
CA GLU A 12 -4.34 -7.90 23.81
C GLU A 12 -3.06 -7.16 24.23
N LYS A 13 -2.93 -6.82 25.51
CA LYS A 13 -1.74 -6.15 26.06
C LYS A 13 -0.50 -7.01 25.90
N THR A 14 -0.61 -8.32 26.12
CA THR A 14 0.49 -9.27 25.95
C THR A 14 0.91 -9.38 24.50
N GLU A 15 -0.05 -9.50 23.59
CA GLU A 15 0.21 -9.58 22.16
C GLU A 15 0.80 -8.28 21.61
N LEU A 16 0.31 -7.10 22.01
CA LEU A 16 0.88 -5.81 21.64
C LEU A 16 2.33 -5.68 22.12
N LYS A 17 2.63 -6.08 23.36
CA LYS A 17 4.01 -6.09 23.88
C LYS A 17 4.91 -7.05 23.10
N ARG A 18 4.41 -8.23 22.74
CA ARG A 18 5.12 -9.18 21.89
C ARG A 18 5.43 -8.55 20.53
N ARG A 19 4.46 -7.87 19.91
CA ARG A 19 4.65 -7.18 18.63
C ARG A 19 5.69 -6.07 18.71
N VAL A 20 5.66 -5.24 19.76
CA VAL A 20 6.67 -4.18 19.96
C VAL A 20 8.09 -4.75 20.08
N ARG A 21 8.26 -5.92 20.69
CA ARG A 21 9.57 -6.55 20.93
C ARG A 21 10.02 -7.49 19.82
N SER A 22 9.13 -7.86 18.91
CA SER A 22 9.43 -8.88 17.90
C SER A 22 10.36 -8.34 16.82
N ALA A 23 11.44 -9.07 16.56
CA ALA A 23 12.35 -8.79 15.46
C ALA A 23 11.86 -9.36 14.11
N THR A 24 10.86 -10.25 14.12
CA THR A 24 10.39 -10.96 12.93
C THR A 24 9.21 -10.29 12.24
N ILE A 25 8.48 -9.42 12.94
CA ILE A 25 7.37 -8.68 12.35
C ILE A 25 7.85 -7.39 11.66
N PRO A 26 7.08 -6.84 10.70
CA PRO A 26 7.39 -5.55 10.13
C PRO A 26 7.47 -4.47 11.20
N GLN A 27 8.55 -3.68 11.20
CA GLN A 27 8.79 -2.59 12.15
C GLN A 27 7.62 -1.61 12.25
N ARG A 28 6.87 -1.40 11.15
CA ARG A 28 5.67 -0.57 11.12
C ARG A 28 4.55 -1.09 12.03
N GLU A 29 4.39 -2.40 12.15
CA GLU A 29 3.38 -3.00 13.04
C GLU A 29 3.78 -2.86 14.50
N GLY A 30 5.06 -3.11 14.82
CA GLY A 30 5.59 -2.87 16.17
C GLY A 30 5.43 -1.41 16.60
N ARG A 31 5.70 -0.46 15.69
CA ARG A 31 5.49 0.97 15.95
C ARG A 31 4.03 1.34 16.20
N ARG A 32 3.07 0.74 15.49
CA ARG A 32 1.63 0.97 15.72
C ARG A 32 1.16 0.32 17.02
N ALA A 33 1.63 -0.88 17.33
CA ALA A 33 1.34 -1.55 18.59
C ALA A 33 1.82 -0.68 19.78
N ARG A 34 2.96 0.00 19.64
CA ARG A 34 3.45 0.96 20.64
C ARG A 34 2.51 2.17 20.83
N ILE A 35 1.88 2.67 19.77
CA ILE A 35 0.88 3.76 19.87
C ILE A 35 -0.28 3.32 20.78
N ILE A 36 -0.83 2.13 20.52
CA ILE A 36 -1.99 1.61 21.26
C ILE A 36 -1.64 1.33 22.72
N LEU A 37 -0.45 0.79 23.00
CA LEU A 37 0.01 0.58 24.38
C LEU A 37 0.10 1.90 25.15
N LEU A 38 0.71 2.94 24.57
CA LEU A 38 0.82 4.24 25.22
C LEU A 38 -0.55 4.88 25.44
N ALA A 39 -1.45 4.77 24.45
CA ALA A 39 -2.83 5.26 24.59
C ALA A 39 -3.57 4.53 25.73
N ALA A 40 -3.40 3.22 25.86
CA ALA A 40 -3.99 2.43 26.95
C ALA A 40 -3.33 2.68 28.33
N GLU A 41 -2.11 3.22 28.35
CA GLU A 41 -1.43 3.70 29.57
C GLU A 41 -1.94 5.09 30.00
N GLY A 42 -2.85 5.70 29.24
CA GLY A 42 -3.44 7.01 29.54
C GLY A 42 -2.65 8.19 28.96
N GLU A 43 -1.68 7.93 28.09
CA GLU A 43 -0.89 9.00 27.47
C GLU A 43 -1.74 9.89 26.56
N THR A 44 -1.46 11.19 26.59
CA THR A 44 -2.11 12.14 25.68
C THR A 44 -1.58 11.98 24.25
N ARG A 45 -2.42 12.31 23.25
CA ARG A 45 -2.02 12.30 21.84
C ARG A 45 -0.71 13.05 21.58
N ASP A 46 -0.52 14.20 22.23
CA ASP A 46 0.68 15.02 22.10
C ASP A 46 1.92 14.34 22.70
N SER A 47 1.77 13.64 23.83
CA SER A 47 2.83 12.84 24.44
C SER A 47 3.23 11.67 23.53
N ILE A 48 2.23 10.94 23.03
CA ILE A 48 2.44 9.82 22.10
C ILE A 48 3.13 10.30 20.82
N ALA A 49 2.74 11.45 20.27
CA ALA A 49 3.38 12.05 19.10
C ALA A 49 4.87 12.31 19.33
N ARG A 50 5.24 12.87 20.49
CA ARG A 50 6.65 13.09 20.86
C ARG A 50 7.41 11.78 21.04
N LEU A 51 6.80 10.77 21.64
CA LEU A 51 7.44 9.47 21.92
C LEU A 51 7.62 8.58 20.68
N THR A 52 6.72 8.69 19.70
CA THR A 52 6.65 7.78 18.55
C THR A 52 7.03 8.42 17.22
N GLY A 53 7.06 9.76 17.16
CA GLY A 53 7.30 10.55 15.96
C GLY A 53 6.13 10.58 14.97
N PHE A 54 4.95 10.07 15.35
CA PHE A 54 3.74 10.14 14.52
C PHE A 54 2.95 11.43 14.75
N SER A 55 2.18 11.86 13.75
CA SER A 55 1.27 12.98 13.90
C SER A 55 0.02 12.58 14.70
N CYS A 56 -0.55 13.54 15.44
CA CYS A 56 -1.79 13.34 16.22
C CYS A 56 -2.97 12.77 15.39
N PRO A 57 -3.19 13.16 14.12
CA PRO A 57 -4.20 12.53 13.27
C PRO A 57 -3.92 11.04 13.01
N THR A 58 -2.66 10.68 12.74
CA THR A 58 -2.26 9.28 12.53
C THR A 58 -2.50 8.44 13.79
N ILE A 59 -2.16 8.99 14.96
CA ILE A 59 -2.43 8.32 16.25
C ILE A 59 -3.93 8.10 16.43
N THR A 60 -4.74 9.10 16.13
CA THR A 60 -6.20 9.01 16.24
C THR A 60 -6.78 7.95 15.31
N ASP A 61 -6.34 7.89 14.05
CA ASP A 61 -6.79 6.87 13.08
C ASP A 61 -6.45 5.45 13.57
N TRP A 62 -5.23 5.21 14.05
CA TRP A 62 -4.86 3.89 14.58
C TRP A 62 -5.67 3.50 15.81
N CYS A 63 -5.95 4.45 16.69
CA CYS A 63 -6.75 4.18 17.87
C CYS A 63 -8.22 3.90 17.53
N GLN A 64 -8.79 4.61 16.56
CA GLN A 64 -10.13 4.32 16.04
C GLN A 64 -10.20 2.95 15.38
N ARG A 65 -9.19 2.62 14.57
CA ARG A 65 -9.07 1.29 13.93
C ARG A 65 -8.95 0.17 14.95
N PHE A 66 -8.18 0.38 16.02
CA PHE A 66 -8.05 -0.57 17.10
C PHE A 66 -9.38 -0.74 17.85
N GLN A 67 -10.13 0.33 18.12
CA GLN A 67 -11.46 0.21 18.74
C GLN A 67 -12.45 -0.55 17.85
N ALA A 68 -12.37 -0.39 16.53
CA ALA A 68 -13.28 -1.06 15.59
C ALA A 68 -12.93 -2.53 15.33
N HIS A 69 -11.64 -2.89 15.35
CA HIS A 69 -11.15 -4.18 14.85
C HIS A 69 -10.09 -4.84 15.76
N GLN A 70 -9.83 -4.29 16.94
CA GLN A 70 -8.83 -4.77 17.91
C GLN A 70 -7.47 -5.03 17.24
N LEU A 71 -6.87 -6.21 17.48
CA LEU A 71 -5.57 -6.62 16.96
C LEU A 71 -5.52 -6.74 15.43
N ASP A 72 -6.65 -7.00 14.77
CA ASP A 72 -6.76 -7.08 13.32
C ASP A 72 -6.73 -5.69 12.68
N GLY A 73 -7.17 -4.67 13.42
CA GLY A 73 -7.11 -3.26 13.01
C GLY A 73 -5.69 -2.71 12.85
N LEU A 74 -4.69 -3.40 13.41
CA LEU A 74 -3.28 -3.02 13.37
C LEU A 74 -2.53 -3.61 12.16
N ILE A 75 -3.11 -4.61 11.51
CA ILE A 75 -2.55 -5.26 10.33
C ILE A 75 -2.82 -4.36 9.12
N ASP A 76 -1.79 -4.13 8.29
CA ASP A 76 -2.03 -3.50 7.00
C ASP A 76 -2.89 -4.42 6.15
N LYS A 77 -4.11 -3.97 5.81
CA LYS A 77 -4.85 -4.61 4.71
C LYS A 77 -3.93 -4.65 3.49
N PRO A 78 -3.86 -5.77 2.76
CA PRO A 78 -3.07 -5.83 1.53
C PRO A 78 -3.51 -4.64 0.68
N GLY A 79 -2.58 -3.69 0.50
CA GLY A 79 -2.90 -2.44 -0.18
C GLY A 79 -3.56 -2.76 -1.50
N ARG A 80 -4.52 -1.94 -1.94
CA ARG A 80 -5.10 -2.03 -3.28
C ARG A 80 -3.91 -1.96 -4.25
N GLY A 81 -3.45 -3.12 -4.71
CA GLY A 81 -2.23 -3.24 -5.49
C GLY A 81 -2.25 -2.27 -6.65
N ARG A 82 -1.07 -1.87 -7.15
CA ARG A 82 -0.97 -1.07 -8.37
C ARG A 82 -1.91 -1.69 -9.41
N LYS A 83 -2.92 -0.92 -9.88
CA LYS A 83 -3.86 -1.40 -10.90
C LYS A 83 -3.04 -2.02 -12.03
N SER A 84 -3.29 -3.30 -12.32
CA SER A 84 -2.57 -4.02 -13.37
C SER A 84 -2.61 -3.19 -14.66
N PRO A 85 -1.47 -2.94 -15.32
CA PRO A 85 -1.45 -2.15 -16.54
C PRO A 85 -2.14 -2.94 -17.67
N LEU A 86 -3.38 -2.56 -17.95
CA LEU A 86 -4.25 -3.09 -19.02
C LEU A 86 -4.68 -4.56 -18.87
N PRO A 87 -5.90 -4.92 -19.30
CA PRO A 87 -6.30 -6.32 -19.46
C PRO A 87 -5.33 -7.05 -20.39
N ALA A 88 -4.99 -8.31 -20.05
CA ALA A 88 -4.06 -9.13 -20.84
C ALA A 88 -4.50 -9.28 -22.32
N GLU A 89 -5.81 -9.25 -22.57
CA GLU A 89 -6.39 -9.24 -23.92
C GLU A 89 -6.01 -8.00 -24.72
N THR A 90 -6.01 -6.82 -24.09
CA THR A 90 -5.57 -5.58 -24.72
C THR A 90 -4.10 -5.63 -25.05
N VAL A 91 -3.27 -6.16 -24.15
CA VAL A 91 -1.82 -6.36 -24.38
C VAL A 91 -1.58 -7.31 -25.55
N ARG A 92 -2.29 -8.45 -25.60
CA ARG A 92 -2.19 -9.43 -26.68
C ARG A 92 -2.63 -8.84 -28.02
N ARG A 93 -3.75 -8.11 -28.07
CA ARG A 93 -4.23 -7.43 -29.28
C ARG A 93 -3.23 -6.40 -29.79
N VAL A 94 -2.62 -5.62 -28.89
CA VAL A 94 -1.53 -4.69 -29.25
C VAL A 94 -0.38 -5.48 -29.85
N LEU A 95 0.14 -6.50 -29.17
CA LEU A 95 1.26 -7.31 -29.65
C LEU A 95 0.99 -8.00 -31.00
N GLU A 96 -0.19 -8.58 -31.20
CA GLU A 96 -0.59 -9.21 -32.47
C GLU A 96 -0.69 -8.19 -33.62
N GLN A 97 -1.14 -6.96 -33.34
CA GLN A 97 -1.19 -5.88 -34.32
C GLN A 97 0.21 -5.33 -34.65
N VAL A 98 1.10 -5.26 -33.67
CA VAL A 98 2.45 -4.69 -33.83
C VAL A 98 3.43 -5.66 -34.51
N THR A 99 3.24 -6.98 -34.37
CA THR A 99 4.12 -8.00 -34.97
C THR A 99 3.87 -8.21 -36.47
N ARG A 100 2.75 -7.70 -37.02
CA ARG A 100 2.48 -7.79 -38.47
C ARG A 100 3.18 -6.63 -39.20
N PRO A 101 4.10 -6.90 -40.14
CA PRO A 101 4.72 -5.85 -40.95
C PRO A 101 3.65 -5.20 -41.83
N ARG A 102 3.59 -3.87 -41.82
CA ARG A 102 2.76 -3.12 -42.76
C ARG A 102 3.55 -2.97 -44.06
N ILE A 103 2.93 -3.26 -45.20
CA ILE A 103 3.56 -3.06 -46.51
C ILE A 103 3.95 -1.58 -46.63
N GLY A 104 5.24 -1.29 -46.74
CA GLY A 104 5.81 0.06 -46.87
C GLY A 104 6.45 0.66 -45.61
N GLU A 105 6.26 0.10 -44.41
CA GLU A 105 6.90 0.58 -43.17
C GLU A 105 7.45 -0.62 -42.36
N PRO A 106 8.76 -0.93 -42.47
CA PRO A 106 9.34 -2.13 -41.87
C PRO A 106 9.46 -2.08 -40.34
N ARG A 107 9.23 -0.93 -39.67
CA ARG A 107 9.34 -0.79 -38.21
C ARG A 107 8.20 0.04 -37.63
N TRP A 108 7.52 -0.50 -36.63
CA TRP A 108 6.53 0.22 -35.85
C TRP A 108 7.19 1.22 -34.88
N SER A 109 6.72 2.47 -34.87
CA SER A 109 7.08 3.45 -33.81
C SER A 109 6.10 3.34 -32.62
N CYS A 110 6.53 3.72 -31.40
CA CYS A 110 5.64 3.73 -30.22
C CYS A 110 4.35 4.55 -30.45
N ARG A 111 4.43 5.62 -31.26
CA ARG A 111 3.29 6.49 -31.59
C ARG A 111 2.33 5.81 -32.58
N SER A 112 2.88 5.09 -33.57
CA SER A 112 2.08 4.34 -34.55
C SER A 112 1.35 3.16 -33.89
N MET A 113 2.03 2.45 -32.99
CA MET A 113 1.43 1.36 -32.18
C MET A 113 0.29 1.88 -31.28
N ALA A 114 0.50 3.03 -30.64
CA ALA A 114 -0.49 3.68 -29.77
C ALA A 114 -1.77 4.04 -30.54
N LYS A 115 -1.61 4.62 -31.73
CA LYS A 115 -2.73 4.97 -32.60
C LYS A 115 -3.51 3.74 -33.09
N ALA A 116 -2.81 2.65 -33.42
CA ALA A 116 -3.44 1.41 -33.88
C ALA A 116 -4.19 0.67 -32.76
N ALA A 117 -3.64 0.69 -31.55
CA ALA A 117 -4.20 0.01 -30.38
C ALA A 117 -5.20 0.85 -29.57
N GLY A 118 -5.35 2.14 -29.87
CA GLY A 118 -6.24 3.05 -29.13
C GLY A 118 -5.77 3.35 -27.70
N ILE A 119 -4.47 3.25 -27.42
CA ILE A 119 -3.87 3.48 -26.10
C ILE A 119 -2.81 4.58 -26.13
N SER A 120 -2.40 5.08 -24.96
CA SER A 120 -1.33 6.08 -24.88
C SER A 120 0.02 5.53 -25.33
N SER A 121 0.81 6.36 -26.03
CA SER A 121 2.19 6.05 -26.40
C SER A 121 3.13 5.80 -25.22
N THR A 122 2.82 6.34 -24.04
CA THR A 122 3.53 6.04 -22.79
C THR A 122 3.25 4.62 -22.30
N THR A 123 2.01 4.15 -22.46
CA THR A 123 1.61 2.77 -22.14
C THR A 123 2.29 1.78 -23.07
N VAL A 124 2.34 2.07 -24.38
CA VAL A 124 3.09 1.26 -25.36
C VAL A 124 4.58 1.17 -25.00
N ARG A 125 5.20 2.30 -24.64
CA ARG A 125 6.63 2.34 -24.27
C ARG A 125 6.90 1.48 -23.05
N SER A 126 6.05 1.57 -22.02
CA SER A 126 6.15 0.74 -20.82
C SER A 126 5.97 -0.75 -21.11
N LEU A 127 5.04 -1.11 -22.01
CA LEU A 127 4.84 -2.49 -22.44
C LEU A 127 6.09 -3.01 -23.16
N ARG A 128 6.66 -2.23 -24.09
CA ARG A 128 7.86 -2.64 -24.84
C ARG A 128 9.07 -2.83 -23.93
N SER A 129 9.27 -1.95 -22.94
CA SER A 129 10.34 -2.09 -21.94
C SER A 129 10.17 -3.32 -21.04
N ASN A 130 8.93 -3.73 -20.77
CA ASN A 130 8.65 -4.91 -19.94
C ASN A 130 8.70 -6.23 -20.74
N SER A 131 8.50 -6.18 -22.05
CA SER A 131 8.51 -7.35 -22.95
C SER A 131 9.87 -7.63 -23.61
N GLY A 132 10.89 -6.82 -23.36
CA GLY A 132 12.26 -7.09 -23.82
C GLY A 132 12.46 -7.15 -25.34
N MET A 133 11.69 -6.38 -26.12
CA MET A 133 11.84 -6.24 -27.59
C MET A 133 12.59 -4.96 -27.99
#